data_AF-A0A365TIV7-F1
#
_entry.id   AF-A0A365TIV7-F1
#
_cell.length_a   1.000
_cell.length_b   1.000
_cell.length_c   1.000
_cell.angle_alpha   90.00
_cell.angle_beta   90.00
_cell.angle_gamma   90.00
#
_symmetry.space_group_name_H-M   'P 1'
#
loop_
_entity.id
_entity.type
_entity.pdbx_description
1 polymer ?
#
loop_
_entity_poly.entity_id
_entity_poly.type
_entity_poly.pdbx_seq_one_letter_code
_entity_poly.pdbx_strand_id
1 'polypeptide(L)'
;MTDDKNSRDKKAHDEKRRQRERDIAEELEREDETEPPVDEAELTDIETELEPLEFPATGTDVVAAVGDREVESDDGTYTVEELVPDTDEETFGSPAAVRVRIRRPTVAAAMKQIVEASETLPNADLRGSQREAYEKTLRELKAIDADDDDEGIRAITDWIVERIRDKEKLPGSRAVRRQAAKFCRANGYQIRNDEWLGI
;
A
#
# COMPACT_ATOMS: atom_id res chain seq x y z
N MET A 1 -27.03 9.39 -32.06
CA MET A 1 -26.21 9.84 -30.91
C MET A 1 -25.40 8.65 -30.46
N THR A 2 -24.13 8.61 -30.86
CA THR A 2 -23.24 7.47 -30.65
C THR A 2 -22.39 7.79 -29.43
N ASP A 3 -22.70 7.15 -28.31
CA ASP A 3 -21.89 7.23 -27.09
C ASP A 3 -20.68 6.32 -27.30
N ASP A 4 -19.58 6.89 -27.80
CA ASP A 4 -18.35 6.17 -28.08
C ASP A 4 -17.76 5.61 -26.78
N LYS A 5 -17.49 4.30 -26.75
CA LYS A 5 -16.90 3.57 -25.60
C LYS A 5 -15.71 4.31 -24.97
N ASN A 6 -14.92 5.00 -25.79
CA ASN A 6 -13.78 5.80 -25.36
C ASN A 6 -14.14 6.93 -24.37
N SER A 7 -15.31 7.55 -24.51
CA SER A 7 -15.77 8.59 -23.56
C SER A 7 -16.17 8.00 -22.21
N ARG A 8 -16.58 6.73 -22.18
CA ARG A 8 -17.00 6.04 -20.95
C ARG A 8 -15.81 5.60 -20.12
N ASP A 9 -14.77 5.06 -20.77
CA ASP A 9 -13.51 4.69 -20.10
C ASP A 9 -12.76 5.92 -19.57
N LYS A 10 -12.73 7.02 -20.34
CA LYS A 10 -12.14 8.29 -19.89
C LYS A 10 -12.83 8.84 -18.63
N LYS A 11 -14.17 8.82 -18.60
CA LYS A 11 -14.95 9.25 -17.43
C LYS A 11 -14.68 8.38 -16.20
N ALA A 12 -14.60 7.06 -16.38
CA ALA A 12 -14.32 6.14 -15.28
C ALA A 12 -12.90 6.35 -14.70
N HIS A 13 -11.92 6.63 -15.56
CA HIS A 13 -10.56 6.92 -15.11
C HIS A 13 -10.47 8.27 -14.36
N ASP A 14 -11.15 9.30 -14.86
CA ASP A 14 -11.24 10.60 -14.19
C ASP A 14 -11.96 10.52 -12.83
N GLU A 15 -13.04 9.75 -12.73
CA GLU A 15 -13.76 9.54 -11.47
C GLU A 15 -12.89 8.80 -10.44
N LYS A 16 -12.19 7.75 -10.88
CA LYS A 16 -11.25 7.01 -10.02
C LYS A 16 -10.10 7.88 -9.53
N ARG A 17 -9.55 8.74 -10.39
CA ARG A 17 -8.52 9.71 -10.01
C ARG A 17 -9.03 10.69 -8.95
N ARG A 18 -10.22 11.27 -9.15
CA ARG A 18 -10.84 12.18 -8.18
C ARG A 18 -11.15 11.51 -6.85
N GLN A 19 -11.53 10.22 -6.87
CA GLN A 19 -11.71 9.47 -5.64
C GLN A 19 -10.38 9.31 -4.91
N ARG A 20 -9.31 8.93 -5.61
CA ARG A 20 -7.97 8.83 -5.03
C ARG A 20 -7.46 10.15 -4.44
N GLU A 21 -7.67 11.27 -5.12
CA GLU A 21 -7.30 12.59 -4.60
C GLU A 21 -8.06 12.92 -3.31
N ARG A 22 -9.35 12.56 -3.21
CA ARG A 22 -10.12 12.70 -1.96
C ARG A 22 -9.62 11.76 -0.89
N ASP A 23 -9.35 10.50 -1.23
CA ASP A 23 -8.83 9.52 -0.28
C ASP A 23 -7.47 9.98 0.27
N ILE A 24 -6.59 10.54 -0.57
CA ILE A 24 -5.31 11.15 -0.15
C ILE A 24 -5.57 12.31 0.81
N ALA A 25 -6.50 13.22 0.50
CA ALA A 25 -6.82 14.34 1.38
C ALA A 25 -7.39 13.87 2.73
N GLU A 26 -8.31 12.91 2.73
CA GLU A 26 -8.85 12.32 3.96
C GLU A 26 -7.77 11.56 4.76
N GLU A 27 -6.86 10.87 4.08
CA GLU A 27 -5.73 10.19 4.72
C GLU A 27 -4.72 11.16 5.34
N LEU A 28 -4.52 12.33 4.70
CA LEU A 28 -3.74 13.42 5.28
C LEU A 28 -4.44 14.03 6.48
N GLU A 29 -5.78 14.05 6.53
CA GLU A 29 -6.55 14.51 7.70
C GLU A 29 -6.58 13.50 8.87
N ARG A 30 -6.39 12.20 8.60
CA ARG A 30 -6.41 11.11 9.60
C ARG A 30 -5.02 10.69 10.08
N GLU A 31 -4.18 11.66 10.43
CA GLU A 31 -2.77 11.42 10.79
C GLU A 31 -2.55 10.37 11.91
N ASP A 32 -3.52 10.16 12.80
CA ASP A 32 -3.37 9.34 14.02
C ASP A 32 -3.92 7.88 13.97
N GLU A 33 -4.44 7.39 12.84
CA GLU A 33 -5.38 6.23 12.91
C GLU A 33 -4.80 4.81 12.87
N THR A 34 -3.49 4.54 12.66
CA THR A 34 -3.03 3.13 12.58
C THR A 34 -1.54 2.87 12.86
N GLU A 35 -0.64 3.77 12.46
CA GLU A 35 0.81 3.57 12.64
C GLU A 35 1.37 4.80 13.37
N PRO A 36 2.37 4.65 14.27
CA PRO A 36 2.93 5.77 14.99
C PRO A 36 3.43 6.85 14.02
N PRO A 37 3.34 8.13 14.42
CA PRO A 37 3.65 9.24 13.52
C PRO A 37 5.14 9.22 13.16
N VAL A 38 5.41 9.07 11.87
CA VAL A 38 6.68 9.48 11.25
C VAL A 38 6.83 10.99 11.39
N ASP A 39 8.06 11.50 11.48
CA ASP A 39 8.29 12.95 11.54
C ASP A 39 7.71 13.65 10.29
N GLU A 40 6.70 14.50 10.51
CA GLU A 40 6.05 15.25 9.46
C GLU A 40 7.00 16.23 8.74
N ALA A 41 8.05 16.70 9.41
CA ALA A 41 9.08 17.53 8.78
C ALA A 41 9.89 16.73 7.77
N GLU A 42 10.29 15.51 8.11
CA GLU A 42 11.02 14.60 7.21
C GLU A 42 10.16 14.25 5.98
N LEU A 43 8.89 13.93 6.19
CA LEU A 43 7.94 13.69 5.11
C LEU A 43 7.75 14.91 4.19
N THR A 44 7.75 16.12 4.75
CA THR A 44 7.63 17.37 3.99
C THR A 44 8.88 17.64 3.14
N ASP A 45 10.06 17.33 3.67
CA ASP A 45 11.32 17.48 2.94
C ASP A 45 11.37 16.51 1.73
N ILE A 46 10.99 15.25 1.93
CA ILE A 46 10.87 14.26 0.84
C ILE A 46 9.82 14.71 -0.19
N GLU A 47 8.66 15.22 0.26
CA GLU A 47 7.63 15.75 -0.62
C GLU A 47 8.15 16.92 -1.48
N THR A 48 8.96 17.81 -0.89
CA THR A 48 9.58 18.95 -1.57
C THR A 48 10.60 18.50 -2.62
N GLU A 49 11.40 17.47 -2.32
CA GLU A 49 12.36 16.89 -3.26
C GLU A 49 11.70 16.19 -4.46
N LEU A 50 10.45 15.77 -4.31
CA LEU A 50 9.64 15.19 -5.38
C LEU A 50 8.96 16.24 -6.27
N GLU A 51 8.82 17.50 -5.85
CA GLU A 51 8.19 18.58 -6.64
C GLU A 51 8.77 18.76 -8.07
N PRO A 52 10.09 18.59 -8.31
CA PRO A 52 10.65 18.70 -9.64
C PRO A 52 10.30 17.54 -10.59
N LEU A 53 9.79 16.41 -10.07
CA LEU A 53 9.37 15.28 -10.91
C LEU A 53 8.07 15.58 -11.66
N GLU A 54 7.97 15.07 -12.88
CA GLU A 54 6.73 15.16 -13.65
C GLU A 54 5.74 14.08 -13.20
N PHE A 55 4.61 14.51 -12.62
CA PHE A 55 3.52 13.61 -12.26
C PHE A 55 2.48 13.50 -13.39
N PRO A 56 1.91 12.31 -13.65
CA PRO A 56 2.08 11.06 -12.88
C PRO A 56 3.46 10.40 -13.08
N ALA A 57 4.11 10.03 -11.97
CA ALA A 57 5.46 9.43 -11.92
C ALA A 57 5.38 7.96 -11.50
N THR A 58 6.31 7.12 -11.99
CA THR A 58 6.35 5.69 -11.61
C THR A 58 7.01 5.46 -10.26
N GLY A 59 6.89 4.24 -9.72
CA GLY A 59 7.67 3.82 -8.56
C GLY A 59 9.17 3.94 -8.82
N THR A 60 9.61 3.48 -9.99
CA THR A 60 11.00 3.64 -10.47
C THR A 60 11.46 5.11 -10.45
N ASP A 61 10.65 6.04 -10.96
CA ASP A 61 10.99 7.46 -11.00
C ASP A 61 11.14 8.05 -9.58
N VAL A 62 10.26 7.64 -8.66
CA VAL A 62 10.30 8.07 -7.26
C VAL A 62 11.55 7.53 -6.56
N VAL A 63 11.83 6.24 -6.71
CA VAL A 63 13.03 5.59 -6.12
C VAL A 63 14.30 6.22 -6.69
N ALA A 64 14.35 6.50 -7.99
CA ALA A 64 15.51 7.15 -8.60
C ALA A 64 15.76 8.57 -8.07
N ALA A 65 14.72 9.29 -7.65
CA ALA A 65 14.82 10.66 -7.17
C ALA A 65 15.18 10.75 -5.68
N VAL A 66 14.54 9.95 -4.84
CA VAL A 66 14.59 10.07 -3.37
C VAL A 66 14.80 8.74 -2.66
N GLY A 67 15.20 7.67 -3.37
CA GLY A 67 15.32 6.31 -2.82
C GLY A 67 16.16 6.21 -1.56
N ASP A 68 17.29 6.92 -1.51
CA ASP A 68 18.23 6.93 -0.38
C ASP A 68 17.72 7.76 0.83
N ARG A 69 16.60 8.49 0.71
CA ARG A 69 16.08 9.30 1.82
C ARG A 69 15.50 8.38 2.88
N GLU A 70 15.92 8.61 4.12
CA GLU A 70 15.44 7.87 5.28
C GLU A 70 14.06 8.37 5.71
N VAL A 71 13.36 7.52 6.44
CA VAL A 71 12.06 7.71 7.06
C VAL A 71 12.14 7.03 8.42
N GLU A 72 12.16 7.82 9.49
CA GLU A 72 12.24 7.30 10.85
C GLU A 72 10.85 6.99 11.41
N SER A 73 10.66 5.78 11.93
CA SER A 73 9.48 5.38 12.70
C SER A 73 9.88 4.71 14.01
N ASP A 74 8.90 4.53 14.90
CA ASP A 74 9.09 3.80 16.16
C ASP A 74 9.57 2.34 15.94
N ASP A 75 9.25 1.75 14.78
CA ASP A 75 9.60 0.38 14.40
C ASP A 75 10.97 0.28 13.70
N GLY A 76 11.59 1.41 13.35
CA GLY A 76 12.91 1.47 12.73
C GLY A 76 13.07 2.56 11.69
N THR A 77 14.24 2.60 11.06
CA THR A 77 14.55 3.52 9.95
C THR A 77 14.42 2.77 8.64
N TYR A 78 13.68 3.37 7.69
CA TYR A 78 13.47 2.82 6.35
C TYR A 78 13.90 3.84 5.31
N THR A 79 14.46 3.38 4.21
CA THR A 79 14.70 4.22 3.04
C THR A 79 13.44 4.30 2.17
N VAL A 80 13.26 5.37 1.39
CA VAL A 80 12.13 5.44 0.43
C VAL A 80 12.18 4.28 -0.55
N GLU A 81 13.38 3.83 -0.95
CA GLU A 81 13.50 2.63 -1.76
C GLU A 81 12.91 1.40 -1.06
N GLU A 82 13.05 1.22 0.25
CA GLU A 82 12.44 0.10 0.98
C GLU A 82 10.91 0.17 1.10
N LEU A 83 10.31 1.34 0.87
CA LEU A 83 8.87 1.59 1.05
C LEU A 83 8.10 1.68 -0.28
N VAL A 84 8.78 2.05 -1.37
CA VAL A 84 8.21 2.21 -2.69
C VAL A 84 8.68 1.07 -3.60
N PRO A 85 7.76 0.30 -4.23
CA PRO A 85 8.14 -0.68 -5.23
C PRO A 85 8.92 -0.03 -6.38
N ASP A 86 10.08 -0.59 -6.71
CA ASP A 86 10.91 -0.12 -7.82
C ASP A 86 10.37 -0.65 -9.16
N THR A 87 9.29 -0.03 -9.62
CA THR A 87 8.54 -0.49 -10.81
C THR A 87 7.75 0.58 -11.54
N ASP A 88 7.62 0.38 -12.84
CA ASP A 88 6.77 1.15 -13.75
C ASP A 88 5.28 0.76 -13.66
N GLU A 89 4.96 -0.36 -12.98
CA GLU A 89 3.59 -0.83 -12.77
C GLU A 89 2.82 0.05 -11.78
N GLU A 90 3.53 0.62 -10.81
CA GLU A 90 2.96 1.53 -9.82
C GLU A 90 3.16 2.99 -10.28
N THR A 91 2.12 3.80 -10.07
CA THR A 91 2.12 5.20 -10.51
C THR A 91 1.49 6.06 -9.43
N PHE A 92 2.17 7.17 -9.12
CA PHE A 92 1.74 8.17 -8.18
C PHE A 92 1.19 9.39 -8.92
N GLY A 93 0.13 9.99 -8.38
CA GLY A 93 -0.52 11.16 -8.98
C GLY A 93 0.07 12.49 -8.56
N SER A 94 0.83 12.52 -7.45
CA SER A 94 1.42 13.70 -6.84
C SER A 94 2.47 13.32 -5.80
N PRO A 95 3.34 14.26 -5.37
CA PRO A 95 4.23 14.08 -4.22
C PRO A 95 3.47 13.67 -2.94
N ALA A 96 2.34 14.30 -2.66
CA ALA A 96 1.47 13.93 -1.53
C ALA A 96 0.99 12.47 -1.57
N ALA A 97 0.80 11.88 -2.77
CA ALA A 97 0.47 10.46 -2.88
C ALA A 97 1.63 9.55 -2.45
N VAL A 98 2.88 9.98 -2.66
CA VAL A 98 4.08 9.29 -2.17
C VAL A 98 4.17 9.47 -0.65
N ARG A 99 3.95 10.68 -0.12
CA ARG A 99 3.91 10.93 1.33
C ARG A 99 2.91 10.02 2.05
N VAL A 100 1.68 9.91 1.54
CA VAL A 100 0.66 9.00 2.12
C VAL A 100 1.11 7.55 2.13
N ARG A 101 1.97 7.14 1.17
CA ARG A 101 2.56 5.81 1.17
C ARG A 101 3.60 5.67 2.27
N ILE A 102 4.63 6.51 2.26
CA ILE A 102 5.83 6.35 3.09
C ILE A 102 5.57 6.67 4.57
N ARG A 103 4.54 7.45 4.88
CA ARG A 103 4.13 7.72 6.28
C ARG A 103 3.66 6.48 7.05
N ARG A 104 3.52 5.33 6.35
CA ARG A 104 3.17 4.03 6.94
C ARG A 104 4.22 2.98 6.59
N PRO A 105 5.44 3.08 7.17
CA PRO A 105 6.59 2.32 6.70
C PRO A 105 6.37 0.80 6.73
N THR A 106 5.74 0.28 7.77
CA THR A 106 5.52 -1.16 7.91
C THR A 106 4.59 -1.69 6.81
N VAL A 107 3.47 -1.00 6.58
CA VAL A 107 2.50 -1.38 5.55
C VAL A 107 3.08 -1.17 4.15
N ALA A 108 3.83 -0.09 3.95
CA ALA A 108 4.47 0.23 2.68
C ALA A 108 5.54 -0.80 2.31
N ALA A 109 6.42 -1.18 3.23
CA ALA A 109 7.43 -2.21 3.03
C ALA A 109 6.81 -3.57 2.70
N ALA A 110 5.76 -3.97 3.41
CA ALA A 110 5.01 -5.19 3.11
C ALA A 110 4.37 -5.15 1.69
N MET A 111 3.76 -4.02 1.32
CA MET A 111 3.20 -3.82 -0.01
C MET A 111 4.27 -3.84 -1.10
N LYS A 112 5.45 -3.24 -0.85
CA LYS A 112 6.61 -3.33 -1.75
C LYS A 112 6.94 -4.77 -2.10
N GLN A 113 7.18 -5.60 -1.08
CA GLN A 113 7.54 -7.00 -1.28
C GLN A 113 6.49 -7.78 -2.08
N ILE A 114 5.20 -7.51 -1.82
CA ILE A 114 4.11 -8.20 -2.53
C ILE A 114 4.04 -7.74 -4.00
N VAL A 115 4.15 -6.43 -4.25
CA VAL A 115 4.11 -5.87 -5.61
C VAL A 115 5.26 -6.43 -6.43
N GLU A 116 6.50 -6.34 -5.94
CA GLU A 116 7.69 -6.84 -6.64
C GLU A 116 7.65 -8.36 -6.83
N ALA A 117 7.16 -9.11 -5.84
CA ALA A 117 6.92 -10.55 -6.02
C ALA A 117 5.91 -10.82 -7.14
N SER A 118 4.84 -10.02 -7.24
CA SER A 118 3.79 -10.22 -8.24
C SER A 118 4.26 -9.99 -9.68
N GLU A 119 5.29 -9.17 -9.91
CA GLU A 119 5.85 -8.91 -11.25
C GLU A 119 6.50 -10.12 -11.89
N THR A 120 6.93 -11.08 -11.06
CA THR A 120 7.45 -12.36 -11.55
C THR A 120 6.38 -13.18 -12.26
N LEU A 121 5.09 -12.83 -12.12
CA LEU A 121 3.98 -13.51 -12.75
C LEU A 121 3.64 -12.86 -14.10
N PRO A 122 3.65 -13.62 -15.22
CA PRO A 122 3.51 -13.06 -16.57
C PRO A 122 2.13 -12.49 -16.91
N ASN A 123 1.14 -12.57 -16.01
CA ASN A 123 -0.24 -12.10 -16.24
C ASN A 123 -0.94 -11.69 -14.93
N ALA A 124 -0.21 -11.18 -13.93
CA ALA A 124 -0.83 -10.78 -12.67
C ALA A 124 -0.34 -9.40 -12.22
N ASP A 125 -1.18 -8.39 -12.48
CA ASP A 125 -0.89 -7.02 -12.05
C ASP A 125 -1.65 -6.74 -10.75
N LEU A 126 -0.94 -6.51 -9.65
CA LEU A 126 -1.56 -6.10 -8.40
C LEU A 126 -1.93 -4.61 -8.45
N ARG A 127 -3.08 -4.29 -9.04
CA ARG A 127 -3.52 -2.90 -9.26
C ARG A 127 -4.93 -2.63 -8.76
N GLY A 128 -5.23 -1.34 -8.59
CA GLY A 128 -6.58 -0.86 -8.27
C GLY A 128 -7.15 -1.44 -6.97
N SER A 129 -8.41 -1.90 -7.02
CA SER A 129 -9.14 -2.34 -5.83
C SER A 129 -8.54 -3.58 -5.16
N GLN A 130 -7.81 -4.42 -5.90
CA GLN A 130 -7.14 -5.57 -5.30
C GLN A 130 -5.98 -5.12 -4.42
N ARG A 131 -5.15 -4.21 -4.92
CA ARG A 131 -4.05 -3.56 -4.19
C ARG A 131 -4.58 -2.81 -2.95
N GLU A 132 -5.61 -1.99 -3.13
CA GLU A 132 -6.26 -1.24 -2.05
C GLU A 132 -6.82 -2.18 -0.96
N ALA A 133 -7.39 -3.32 -1.35
CA ALA A 133 -7.89 -4.30 -0.39
C ALA A 133 -6.78 -5.05 0.36
N TYR A 134 -5.60 -5.23 -0.26
CA TYR A 134 -4.44 -5.82 0.42
C TYR A 134 -3.91 -4.84 1.46
N GLU A 135 -3.67 -3.60 1.05
CA GLU A 135 -3.22 -2.53 1.93
C GLU A 135 -4.18 -2.35 3.11
N LYS A 136 -5.50 -2.35 2.86
CA LYS A 136 -6.49 -2.31 3.94
C LYS A 136 -6.38 -3.50 4.89
N THR A 137 -6.15 -4.71 4.38
CA THR A 137 -5.92 -5.88 5.26
C THR A 137 -4.67 -5.71 6.12
N LEU A 138 -3.57 -5.19 5.58
CA LEU A 138 -2.34 -4.98 6.34
C LEU A 138 -2.51 -3.89 7.41
N ARG A 139 -3.22 -2.80 7.09
CA ARG A 139 -3.56 -1.77 8.09
C ARG A 139 -4.41 -2.33 9.23
N GLU A 140 -5.38 -3.19 8.93
CA GLU A 140 -6.22 -3.79 9.96
C GLU A 140 -5.43 -4.79 10.82
N LEU A 141 -4.37 -5.40 10.27
CA LEU A 141 -3.42 -6.20 11.07
C LEU A 141 -2.59 -5.31 12.00
N LYS A 142 -2.04 -4.18 11.51
CA LYS A 142 -1.33 -3.20 12.35
C LYS A 142 -2.22 -2.70 13.50
N ALA A 143 -3.49 -2.40 13.22
CA ALA A 143 -4.42 -1.87 14.20
C ALA A 143 -4.81 -2.87 15.31
N ILE A 144 -4.81 -4.17 15.00
CA ILE A 144 -5.14 -5.23 15.97
C ILE A 144 -4.00 -5.46 16.96
N ASP A 145 -2.76 -5.20 16.53
CA ASP A 145 -1.58 -5.67 17.23
C ASP A 145 -0.44 -4.65 17.19
N ALA A 146 -0.59 -3.60 17.99
CA ALA A 146 0.39 -2.52 18.12
C ALA A 146 1.64 -2.91 18.94
N ASP A 147 1.65 -4.08 19.61
CA ASP A 147 2.66 -4.45 20.61
C ASP A 147 3.53 -5.69 20.25
N ASP A 148 3.29 -6.39 19.14
CA ASP A 148 3.97 -7.68 18.78
C ASP A 148 4.87 -7.60 17.52
N ASP A 149 5.66 -6.54 17.40
CA ASP A 149 6.66 -6.35 16.33
C ASP A 149 6.11 -6.60 14.90
N ASP A 150 4.84 -6.27 14.63
CA ASP A 150 4.20 -6.49 13.34
C ASP A 150 4.16 -7.94 12.83
N GLU A 151 4.12 -8.93 13.74
CA GLU A 151 4.10 -10.35 13.36
C GLU A 151 2.97 -10.68 12.37
N GLY A 152 1.78 -10.11 12.56
CA GLY A 152 0.65 -10.33 11.66
C GLY A 152 0.88 -9.84 10.24
N ILE A 153 1.51 -8.67 10.08
CA ILE A 153 1.85 -8.12 8.76
C ILE A 153 2.88 -9.01 8.09
N ARG A 154 3.94 -9.40 8.82
CA ARG A 154 5.00 -10.28 8.32
C ARG A 154 4.43 -11.64 7.87
N ALA A 155 3.66 -12.30 8.73
CA ALA A 155 3.07 -13.61 8.44
C ALA A 155 2.15 -13.61 7.22
N ILE A 156 1.37 -12.55 7.03
CA ILE A 156 0.47 -12.45 5.87
C ILE A 156 1.22 -12.04 4.60
N THR A 157 2.23 -11.18 4.70
CA THR A 157 3.12 -10.81 3.60
C THR A 157 3.86 -12.05 3.08
N ASP A 158 4.51 -12.79 3.97
CA ASP A 158 5.22 -14.02 3.66
C ASP A 158 4.29 -15.04 3.00
N TRP A 159 3.09 -15.24 3.56
CA TRP A 159 2.12 -16.15 2.96
C TRP A 159 1.70 -15.74 1.55
N ILE A 160 1.56 -14.44 1.26
CA ILE A 160 1.23 -13.96 -0.09
C ILE A 160 2.40 -14.22 -1.04
N VAL A 161 3.62 -13.83 -0.65
CA VAL A 161 4.85 -13.99 -1.45
C VAL A 161 5.12 -15.47 -1.72
N GLU A 162 4.99 -16.32 -0.71
CA GLU A 162 5.14 -17.78 -0.84
C GLU A 162 4.08 -18.35 -1.79
N ARG A 163 2.84 -17.85 -1.76
CA ARG A 163 1.81 -18.24 -2.73
C ARG A 163 2.16 -17.85 -4.16
N ILE A 164 2.71 -16.65 -4.34
CA ILE A 164 3.16 -16.17 -5.65
C ILE A 164 4.27 -17.08 -6.17
N ARG A 165 5.28 -17.37 -5.34
CA ARG A 165 6.43 -18.24 -5.70
C ARG A 165 6.02 -19.69 -5.96
N ASP A 166 5.25 -20.30 -5.05
CA ASP A 166 4.97 -21.75 -5.08
C ASP A 166 3.79 -22.14 -5.95
N LYS A 167 2.83 -21.23 -6.13
CA LYS A 167 1.60 -21.49 -6.89
C LYS A 167 1.53 -20.68 -8.18
N GLU A 168 2.55 -19.87 -8.45
CA GLU A 168 2.61 -18.96 -9.61
C GLU A 168 1.31 -18.15 -9.74
N LYS A 169 0.74 -17.76 -8.59
CA LYS A 169 -0.60 -17.19 -8.53
C LYS A 169 -0.74 -16.17 -7.41
N LEU A 170 -1.12 -14.97 -7.81
CA LEU A 170 -1.57 -13.92 -6.90
C LEU A 170 -2.87 -14.36 -6.20
N PRO A 171 -2.94 -14.39 -4.86
CA PRO A 171 -4.19 -14.66 -4.15
C PRO A 171 -5.26 -13.62 -4.50
N GLY A 172 -6.53 -13.91 -4.24
CA GLY A 172 -7.58 -12.88 -4.31
C GLY A 172 -7.71 -12.14 -2.97
N SER A 173 -8.20 -10.90 -2.97
CA SER A 173 -8.36 -10.09 -1.73
C SER A 173 -9.18 -10.80 -0.65
N ARG A 174 -10.22 -11.55 -1.03
CA ARG A 174 -11.01 -12.35 -0.07
C ARG A 174 -10.19 -13.50 0.55
N ALA A 175 -9.25 -14.08 -0.19
CA ALA A 175 -8.37 -15.12 0.35
C ALA A 175 -7.38 -14.52 1.35
N VAL A 176 -6.79 -13.37 1.02
CA VAL A 176 -5.91 -12.60 1.92
C VAL A 176 -6.64 -12.25 3.22
N ARG A 177 -7.84 -11.64 3.16
CA ARG A 177 -8.65 -11.33 4.35
C ARG A 177 -8.95 -12.54 5.23
N ARG A 178 -9.31 -13.68 4.62
CA ARG A 178 -9.57 -14.92 5.37
C ARG A 178 -8.32 -15.45 6.05
N GLN A 179 -7.17 -15.37 5.39
CA GLN A 179 -5.90 -15.80 5.96
C GLN A 179 -5.50 -14.90 7.13
N ALA A 180 -5.64 -13.57 6.98
CA ALA A 180 -5.43 -12.61 8.06
C ALA A 180 -6.35 -12.89 9.26
N ALA A 181 -7.66 -13.04 9.04
CA ALA A 181 -8.61 -13.38 10.10
C ALA A 181 -8.27 -14.72 10.78
N LYS A 182 -7.79 -15.71 10.01
CA LYS A 182 -7.35 -17.00 10.55
C LYS A 182 -6.11 -16.83 11.44
N PHE A 183 -5.12 -16.04 11.00
CA PHE A 183 -3.93 -15.72 11.79
C PHE A 183 -4.33 -15.05 13.11
N CYS A 184 -5.12 -13.98 13.05
CA CYS A 184 -5.56 -13.25 14.23
C CYS A 184 -6.29 -14.17 15.24
N ARG A 185 -7.24 -14.99 14.78
CA ARG A 185 -7.97 -15.93 15.64
C ARG A 185 -7.07 -17.01 16.24
N ALA A 186 -6.04 -17.44 15.51
CA ALA A 186 -5.08 -18.43 16.00
C ALA A 186 -4.18 -17.87 17.12
N ASN A 187 -3.87 -16.57 17.05
CA ASN A 187 -3.09 -15.84 18.07
C ASN A 187 -3.95 -15.21 19.17
N GLY A 188 -5.25 -15.51 19.21
CA GLY A 188 -6.14 -15.11 20.31
C GLY A 188 -6.76 -13.71 20.17
N TYR A 189 -6.51 -12.99 19.07
CA TYR A 189 -7.13 -11.70 18.81
C TYR A 189 -8.64 -11.84 18.55
N GLN A 190 -9.43 -10.98 19.17
CA GLN A 190 -10.87 -10.93 18.97
C GLN A 190 -11.19 -10.03 17.76
N ILE A 191 -11.82 -10.61 16.75
CA ILE A 191 -12.31 -9.87 15.58
C ILE A 191 -13.83 -9.95 15.56
N ARG A 192 -14.49 -8.79 15.47
CA ARG A 192 -15.95 -8.72 15.37
C ARG A 192 -16.42 -9.03 13.95
N ASN A 193 -17.62 -9.58 13.85
CA ASN A 193 -18.21 -9.96 12.55
C ASN A 193 -18.51 -8.77 11.63
N ASP A 194 -18.61 -7.55 12.18
CA ASP A 194 -18.85 -6.30 11.45
C ASP A 194 -17.56 -5.58 11.02
N GLU A 195 -16.39 -6.08 11.42
CA GLU A 195 -15.09 -5.51 11.06
C GLU A 195 -14.55 -6.05 9.73
N TRP A 196 -13.51 -5.41 9.17
CA TRP A 196 -12.91 -5.83 7.91
C TRP A 196 -12.39 -7.27 7.96
N LEU A 197 -11.87 -7.74 9.09
CA LEU A 197 -11.41 -9.13 9.25
C LEU A 197 -12.50 -10.08 9.78
N GLY A 198 -13.74 -9.61 9.94
CA GLY A 198 -14.90 -10.37 10.44
C GLY A 198 -15.46 -11.45 9.51
N ILE A 199 -14.62 -12.03 8.63
CA ILE A 199 -14.99 -12.99 7.58
C ILE A 199 -14.98 -14.46 8.04
#